data_AF-M2MUL2-F1
#
_entry.id   AF-M2MUL2-F1
#
_cell.length_a   1.000
_cell.length_b   1.000
_cell.length_c   1.000
_cell.angle_alpha   90.00
_cell.angle_beta   90.00
_cell.angle_gamma   90.00
#
_symmetry.space_group_name_H-M   'P 1'
#
loop_
_entity.id
_entity.type
_entity.pdbx_description
1 polymer ?
#
loop_
_entity_poly.entity_id
_entity_poly.type
_entity_poly.pdbx_seq_one_letter_code
_entity_poly.pdbx_strand_id
1 'polypeptide(L)'
;MLWMDGFFGSTKLAQARSNARKAYRKYYADIRGTVTKQRLLEFELSDGWEPLCKFLEEDVQNVRSPKPNEAKTIQIAFGRLAGKAIRHSLVNIAVLVAVSATVVGAAWSMLL
;
A
#
# COMPACT_ATOMS: atom_id res chain seq x y z
N MET A 1 5.95 -14.99 -0.43
CA MET A 1 6.40 -13.61 -0.13
C MET A 1 7.90 -13.61 0.15
N LEU A 2 8.73 -14.02 -0.83
CA LEU A 2 10.16 -14.33 -0.62
C LEU A 2 10.99 -13.09 -0.28
N TRP A 3 10.59 -11.92 -0.78
CA TRP A 3 11.27 -10.65 -0.51
C TRP A 3 11.21 -10.23 0.97
N MET A 4 10.12 -10.56 1.68
CA MET A 4 10.01 -10.25 3.11
C MET A 4 10.98 -11.08 3.95
N ASP A 5 11.16 -12.35 3.59
CA ASP A 5 12.09 -13.21 4.29
C ASP A 5 13.53 -12.75 4.05
N GLY A 6 13.88 -12.41 2.81
CA GLY A 6 15.22 -11.89 2.49
C GLY A 6 15.53 -10.56 3.18
N PHE A 7 14.60 -9.61 3.21
CA PHE A 7 14.85 -8.27 3.75
C PHE A 7 14.62 -8.17 5.26
N PHE A 8 13.55 -8.79 5.77
CA PHE A 8 13.17 -8.72 7.18
C PHE A 8 13.53 -9.98 7.98
N GLY A 9 14.02 -11.05 7.35
CA GLY A 9 14.39 -12.30 8.02
C GLY A 9 13.20 -13.12 8.51
N SER A 10 11.98 -12.82 8.05
CA SER A 10 10.79 -13.62 8.34
C SER A 10 9.63 -13.28 7.41
N THR A 11 8.82 -14.29 7.07
CA THR A 11 7.50 -14.10 6.47
C THR A 11 6.37 -13.88 7.49
N LYS A 12 6.63 -14.11 8.78
CA LYS A 12 5.65 -13.90 9.85
C LYS A 12 5.54 -12.41 10.14
N LEU A 13 4.34 -11.84 10.01
CA LEU A 13 4.10 -10.39 10.12
C LEU A 13 4.67 -9.77 11.41
N ALA A 14 4.42 -10.38 12.56
CA ALA A 14 4.89 -9.86 13.85
C ALA A 14 6.43 -9.76 13.90
N GLN A 15 7.11 -10.83 13.46
CA GLN A 15 8.57 -10.90 13.43
C GLN A 15 9.17 -9.96 12.37
N ALA A 16 8.58 -9.92 11.17
CA ALA A 16 8.99 -8.99 10.12
C ALA A 16 8.88 -7.53 10.61
N ARG A 17 7.79 -7.22 11.33
CA ARG A 17 7.57 -5.89 11.91
C ARG A 17 8.58 -5.54 12.99
N SER A 18 8.93 -6.47 13.89
CA SER A 18 9.97 -6.23 14.90
C SER A 18 11.35 -6.02 14.26
N ASN A 19 11.62 -6.72 13.16
CA ASN A 19 12.91 -6.64 12.46
C ASN A 19 13.04 -5.40 11.54
N ALA A 20 11.92 -4.80 11.12
CA ALA A 20 11.88 -3.76 10.09
C ALA A 20 12.85 -2.59 10.33
N ARG A 21 12.91 -2.05 11.55
CA ARG A 21 13.82 -0.92 11.86
C ARG A 21 15.30 -1.31 11.77
N LYS A 22 15.64 -2.54 12.19
CA LYS A 22 17.01 -3.05 12.11
C LYS A 22 17.41 -3.30 10.65
N ALA A 23 16.54 -3.93 9.87
CA ALA A 23 16.73 -4.16 8.44
C ALA A 23 16.93 -2.84 7.68
N TYR A 24 16.07 -1.84 7.93
CA TYR A 24 16.18 -0.50 7.35
C TYR A 24 17.55 0.14 7.63
N ARG A 25 17.98 0.19 8.90
CA ARG A 25 19.28 0.80 9.26
C ARG A 25 20.45 0.06 8.66
N LYS A 26 20.41 -1.28 8.65
CA LYS A 26 21.45 -2.10 8.05
C LYS A 26 21.57 -1.80 6.56
N TYR A 27 20.47 -1.79 5.83
CA TYR A 27 20.46 -1.51 4.39
C TYR A 27 21.09 -0.16 4.05
N TYR A 28 20.73 0.92 4.76
CA TYR A 28 21.34 2.23 4.55
C TYR A 28 22.82 2.27 4.92
N ALA A 29 23.23 1.57 5.99
CA ALA A 29 24.65 1.46 6.34
C ALA A 29 25.45 0.72 5.26
N ASP A 30 24.89 -0.36 4.71
CA ASP A 30 25.52 -1.14 3.64
C ASP A 30 25.67 -0.29 2.36
N ILE A 31 24.66 0.51 1.97
CA ILE A 31 24.75 1.45 0.85
C ILE A 31 25.84 2.48 1.07
N ARG A 32 25.86 3.14 2.24
CA ARG A 32 26.86 4.17 2.58
C ARG A 32 28.29 3.64 2.61
N GLY A 33 28.47 2.36 2.95
CA GLY A 33 29.77 1.69 2.94
C GLY A 33 30.22 1.23 1.55
N THR A 34 29.28 1.07 0.60
CA THR A 34 29.55 0.47 -0.72
C THR A 34 29.62 1.52 -1.84
N VAL A 35 28.78 2.56 -1.77
CA VAL A 35 28.68 3.58 -2.82
C VAL A 35 29.61 4.75 -2.50
N THR A 36 30.38 5.22 -3.48
CA THR A 36 31.24 6.40 -3.32
C THR A 36 30.41 7.66 -3.08
N LYS A 37 30.91 8.58 -2.25
CA LYS A 37 30.17 9.79 -1.85
C LYS A 37 29.69 10.64 -3.03
N GLN A 38 30.46 10.69 -4.12
CA GLN A 38 30.12 11.45 -5.32
C GLN A 38 28.92 10.85 -6.08
N ARG A 39 28.61 9.57 -5.86
CA ARG A 39 27.50 8.85 -6.49
C ARG A 39 26.35 8.56 -5.51
N LEU A 40 26.39 9.15 -4.32
CA LEU A 40 25.39 8.95 -3.29
C LEU A 40 24.78 10.29 -2.86
N LEU A 41 23.47 10.43 -3.03
CA LEU A 41 22.69 11.51 -2.44
C LEU A 41 21.88 10.97 -1.26
N GLU A 42 22.07 11.54 -0.08
CA GLU A 42 21.13 11.39 1.03
C GLU A 42 19.99 12.36 0.80
N PHE A 43 18.79 11.84 0.53
CA PHE A 43 17.64 12.63 0.09
C PHE A 43 16.42 12.32 0.95
N GLU A 44 15.78 13.36 1.48
CA GLU A 44 14.47 13.28 2.10
C GLU A 44 13.39 13.85 1.17
N LEU A 45 12.20 13.24 1.15
CA LEU A 45 11.09 13.70 0.31
C LEU A 45 10.62 15.13 0.66
N SER A 46 10.99 15.65 1.82
CA SER A 46 10.78 17.04 2.25
C SER A 46 11.70 18.03 1.55
N ASP A 47 12.83 17.59 1.02
CA ASP A 47 13.88 18.47 0.48
C ASP A 47 13.49 19.09 -0.87
N GLY A 48 12.47 18.57 -1.54
CA GLY A 48 12.00 19.11 -2.81
C GLY A 48 12.92 18.78 -3.98
N TRP A 49 12.98 19.67 -4.98
CA TRP A 49 13.74 19.42 -6.21
C TRP A 49 15.22 19.81 -6.11
N GLU A 50 15.55 20.82 -5.31
CA GLU A 50 16.86 21.47 -5.35
C GLU A 50 18.05 20.51 -5.15
N PRO A 51 18.13 19.69 -4.08
CA PRO A 51 19.28 18.81 -3.90
C PRO A 51 19.33 17.67 -4.92
N LEU A 52 18.18 17.22 -5.43
CA LEU A 52 18.11 16.17 -6.44
C LEU A 52 18.58 16.68 -7.80
N CYS A 53 18.03 17.80 -8.27
CA CYS A 53 18.43 18.43 -9.53
C CYS A 53 19.92 18.79 -9.52
N LYS A 54 20.43 19.37 -8.42
CA LYS A 54 21.85 19.67 -8.27
C LYS A 54 22.74 18.42 -8.34
N PHE A 55 22.31 17.32 -7.73
CA PHE A 55 23.05 16.06 -7.77
C PHE A 55 23.04 15.41 -9.16
N LEU A 56 21.98 15.65 -9.94
CA LEU A 56 21.82 15.14 -11.31
C LEU A 56 22.35 16.10 -12.39
N GLU A 57 22.85 17.27 -12.02
CA GLU A 57 23.29 18.32 -12.95
C GLU A 57 22.17 18.83 -13.89
N GLU A 58 20.95 18.89 -13.36
CA GLU A 58 19.73 19.31 -14.07
C GLU A 58 19.20 20.65 -13.52
N ASP A 59 18.41 21.37 -14.33
CA ASP A 59 17.76 22.62 -13.91
C ASP A 59 16.67 22.36 -12.85
N VAL A 60 16.58 23.26 -11.85
CA VAL A 60 15.56 23.18 -10.80
C VAL A 60 14.20 23.60 -11.34
N GLN A 61 13.22 22.71 -11.22
CA GLN A 61 11.86 22.99 -11.67
C GLN A 61 11.12 23.88 -10.67
N ASN A 62 10.42 24.91 -11.17
CA ASN A 62 9.57 25.79 -10.36
C ASN A 62 8.17 25.17 -10.08
N VAL A 63 8.15 23.88 -9.73
CA VAL A 63 6.94 23.14 -9.36
C VAL A 63 7.15 22.42 -8.05
N ARG A 64 6.09 22.19 -7.29
CA ARG A 64 6.18 21.42 -6.04
C ARG A 64 6.52 19.96 -6.34
N SER A 65 7.46 19.38 -5.58
CA SER A 65 7.75 17.94 -5.68
C SER A 65 6.50 17.10 -5.44
N PRO A 66 6.18 16.14 -6.33
CA PRO A 66 4.94 15.38 -6.26
C PRO A 66 4.94 14.40 -5.07
N LYS A 67 3.81 14.30 -4.38
CA LYS A 67 3.61 13.35 -3.26
C LYS A 67 2.37 12.45 -3.50
N PRO A 68 2.35 11.64 -4.57
CA PRO A 68 1.15 10.88 -4.94
C PRO A 68 0.85 9.74 -3.96
N ASN A 69 1.85 9.23 -3.26
CA ASN A 69 1.75 8.06 -2.38
C ASN A 69 1.74 8.42 -0.88
N GLU A 70 1.06 9.52 -0.52
CA GLU A 70 0.89 9.87 0.89
C GLU A 70 -0.01 8.87 1.62
N ALA A 71 0.34 8.56 2.86
CA ALA A 71 -0.40 7.59 3.68
C ALA A 71 -1.90 7.92 3.76
N LYS A 72 -2.25 9.21 3.91
CA LYS A 72 -3.65 9.66 3.96
C LYS A 72 -4.39 9.39 2.64
N THR A 73 -3.76 9.67 1.50
CA THR A 73 -4.33 9.44 0.16
C THR A 73 -4.63 7.95 -0.02
N ILE A 74 -3.67 7.10 0.33
CA ILE A 74 -3.81 5.64 0.24
C ILE A 74 -4.88 5.12 1.19
N GLN A 75 -4.89 5.57 2.45
CA GLN A 75 -5.91 5.18 3.44
C GLN A 75 -7.34 5.54 2.96
N ILE A 76 -7.53 6.72 2.39
CA ILE A 76 -8.83 7.15 1.83
C ILE A 76 -9.22 6.26 0.65
N ALA A 77 -8.30 5.98 -0.27
CA ALA A 77 -8.57 5.15 -1.44
C ALA A 77 -8.97 3.73 -1.03
N PHE A 78 -8.23 3.10 -0.11
CA PHE A 78 -8.56 1.78 0.43
C PHE A 78 -9.91 1.78 1.15
N GLY A 79 -10.20 2.79 1.97
CA GLY A 79 -11.48 2.91 2.67
C GLY A 79 -12.67 2.99 1.70
N ARG A 80 -12.55 3.78 0.62
CA ARG A 80 -13.58 3.87 -0.42
C ARG A 80 -13.78 2.54 -1.17
N LEU A 81 -12.69 1.87 -1.55
CA LEU A 81 -12.76 0.58 -2.23
C LEU A 81 -13.44 -0.47 -1.35
N ALA A 82 -13.03 -0.57 -0.08
CA ALA A 82 -13.62 -1.48 0.89
C ALA A 82 -15.11 -1.19 1.09
N GLY A 83 -15.49 0.07 1.27
CA GLY A 83 -16.90 0.47 1.41
C GLY A 83 -17.75 0.10 0.19
N LYS A 84 -17.23 0.29 -1.03
CA LYS A 84 -17.92 -0.11 -2.27
C LYS A 84 -18.09 -1.63 -2.35
N ALA A 85 -17.03 -2.38 -2.03
CA ALA A 85 -17.06 -3.84 -2.02
C ALA A 85 -18.06 -4.39 -0.98
N ILE A 86 -18.06 -3.83 0.24
CA ILE A 86 -19.02 -4.18 1.30
C ILE A 86 -20.45 -3.90 0.83
N ARG A 87 -20.72 -2.71 0.29
CA ARG A 87 -22.05 -2.35 -0.22
C ARG A 87 -22.52 -3.32 -1.32
N HIS A 88 -21.66 -3.60 -2.30
CA HIS A 88 -21.99 -4.55 -3.38
C HIS A 88 -22.29 -5.95 -2.84
N SER A 89 -21.49 -6.41 -1.88
CA SER A 89 -21.68 -7.72 -1.24
C SER A 89 -23.00 -7.78 -0.49
N LEU A 90 -23.34 -6.74 0.29
CA LEU A 90 -24.61 -6.66 1.02
C LEU A 90 -25.82 -6.65 0.07
N VAL A 91 -25.74 -5.92 -1.04
CA VAL A 91 -26.82 -5.91 -2.05
C VAL A 91 -26.97 -7.28 -2.69
N ASN A 92 -25.87 -7.95 -3.08
CA ASN A 92 -25.94 -9.28 -3.68
C ASN A 92 -26.51 -10.33 -2.70
N ILE A 93 -26.12 -10.27 -1.43
CA ILE A 93 -26.67 -11.13 -0.38
C ILE A 93 -28.17 -10.87 -0.21
N ALA A 94 -28.59 -9.61 -0.13
CA ALA A 94 -30.02 -9.26 0.00
C ALA A 94 -30.83 -9.79 -1.20
N VAL A 95 -30.31 -9.67 -2.42
CA VAL A 95 -30.96 -10.21 -3.63
C VAL A 95 -31.05 -11.73 -3.57
N LEU A 96 -29.98 -12.44 -3.20
CA LEU A 96 -29.99 -13.89 -3.06
C LEU A 96 -31.00 -14.38 -2.02
N VAL A 97 -31.06 -13.72 -0.87
CA VAL A 97 -32.03 -14.02 0.19
C VAL A 97 -33.45 -13.80 -0.31
N ALA A 98 -33.72 -12.67 -0.98
CA ALA A 98 -35.04 -12.35 -1.52
C ALA A 98 -35.49 -13.39 -2.57
N VAL A 99 -34.63 -13.74 -3.52
CA VAL A 99 -34.93 -14.75 -4.56
C VAL A 99 -35.13 -16.14 -3.94
N SER A 100 -34.33 -16.50 -2.94
CA SER A 100 -34.50 -17.79 -2.26
C SER A 100 -35.83 -17.84 -1.50
N ALA A 101 -36.20 -16.77 -0.81
CA ALA A 101 -37.46 -16.67 -0.09
C ALA A 101 -38.68 -16.75 -1.03
N THR A 102 -38.61 -16.11 -2.21
CA THR A 102 -39.71 -16.19 -3.19
C THR A 102 -39.85 -17.59 -3.77
N VAL A 103 -38.76 -18.28 -4.10
CA VAL A 103 -38.79 -19.66 -4.60
C VAL A 103 -39.35 -20.62 -3.56
N VAL A 104 -38.89 -20.54 -2.30
CA VAL A 104 -39.39 -21.38 -1.21
C VAL A 104 -40.87 -21.10 -0.94
N GLY A 105 -41.27 -19.83 -0.91
CA GLY A 105 -42.67 -19.44 -0.72
C GLY A 105 -43.59 -19.96 -1.84
N ALA A 106 -43.15 -19.84 -3.10
CA ALA A 106 -43.91 -20.38 -4.24
C ALA A 106 -44.03 -21.90 -4.17
N ALA A 107 -42.94 -22.62 -3.89
CA ALA A 107 -42.96 -24.08 -3.75
C ALA A 107 -43.87 -24.54 -2.59
N TRP A 108 -43.85 -23.83 -1.47
CA TRP A 108 -44.73 -24.12 -0.33
C TRP A 108 -46.21 -23.93 -0.67
N SER A 109 -46.56 -22.87 -1.41
CA SER A 109 -47.94 -22.61 -1.83
C SER A 109 -48.52 -23.62 -2.82
N MET A 110 -47.66 -24.37 -3.53
CA MET A 110 -48.10 -25.43 -4.45
C MET A 110 -48.36 -26.78 -3.75
N LEU A 111 -47.96 -26.93 -2.49
CA LEU A 111 -48.11 -28.17 -1.70
C LEU A 111 -49.31 -28.14 -0.74
N LEU A 112 -50.01 -27.01 -0.65
CA LEU A 112 -51.23 -26.76 0.15
C LEU A 112 -52.45 -26.67 -0.76
#